data_AF-A0A8J8FGV2-F1
#
_entry.id   AF-A0A8J8FGV2-F1
#
_cell.length_a   1.000
_cell.length_b   1.000
_cell.length_c   1.000
_cell.angle_alpha   90.00
_cell.angle_beta   90.00
_cell.angle_gamma   90.00
#
_symmetry.space_group_name_H-M   'P 1'
#
loop_
_entity.id
_entity.type
_entity.pdbx_description
1 polymer ?
#
loop_
_entity_poly.entity_id
_entity_poly.type
_entity_poly.pdbx_seq_one_letter_code
_entity_poly.pdbx_strand_id
1 'polypeptide(L)'
;MIKPSTKVYRKQIIEGFSIPAIIHNINYFFVDLDVYENGRVHCWNFEDFEHFKKDVQRGWVVLNIPDNNDISIHGLGSWTIENGSWLFNKKTFIDYVQRLIKELNPSLENIFKYKEKKVNGITVGENGGGIIYKEKKKTPNSFFSEKVNGQSINLFYKTTANFHLIKVNLFADGTLQLSRLENPIDLSIEEFEKLIIENNLVTEIPIGSTVYIYGLGEFSIKKMFYNANIQDKLLEIKDIQRQLKGEPTTIEICRQAHEKYLKNPTLENKEQLRVAYENVPDHQKIYVGDMDTKDIEVRMIIYGEQEIQNWSHYILAKEMGEELPTITVPKPIDEKNNS
;
A
#
# COMPACT_ATOMS: atom_id res chain seq x y z
N MET A 1 40.37 32.59 0.08
CA MET A 1 39.58 31.58 -0.67
C MET A 1 38.15 32.08 -0.71
N ILE A 2 37.59 32.39 -1.89
CA ILE A 2 36.23 32.92 -2.01
C ILE A 2 35.25 31.74 -1.81
N LYS A 3 34.42 31.81 -0.76
CA LYS A 3 33.41 30.79 -0.50
C LYS A 3 32.13 31.15 -1.26
N PRO A 4 31.62 30.30 -2.17
CA PRO A 4 30.37 30.58 -2.85
C PRO A 4 29.21 30.67 -1.84
N SER A 5 28.39 31.71 -1.95
CA SER A 5 27.20 31.93 -1.11
C SER A 5 25.93 31.33 -1.72
N THR A 6 25.87 31.21 -3.05
CA THR A 6 24.72 30.65 -3.76
C THR A 6 24.73 29.13 -3.68
N LYS A 7 23.66 28.55 -3.16
CA LYS A 7 23.40 27.10 -3.17
C LYS A 7 22.39 26.79 -4.26
N VAL A 8 22.62 25.73 -5.03
CA VAL A 8 21.72 25.24 -6.07
C VAL A 8 21.48 23.74 -5.90
N TYR A 9 20.33 23.25 -6.36
CA TYR A 9 20.03 21.81 -6.44
C TYR A 9 19.29 21.49 -7.75
N ARG A 10 19.34 20.23 -8.18
CA ARG A 10 18.57 19.72 -9.32
C ARG A 10 17.81 18.46 -8.94
N LYS A 11 16.65 18.25 -9.55
CA LYS A 11 15.93 16.97 -9.54
C LYS A 11 16.13 16.27 -10.88
N GLN A 12 16.11 14.94 -10.88
CA GLN A 12 16.22 14.12 -12.08
C GLN A 12 15.18 13.00 -12.00
N ILE A 13 14.51 12.74 -13.12
CA ILE A 13 13.65 11.56 -13.31
C ILE A 13 14.53 10.44 -13.87
N ILE A 14 14.32 9.23 -13.36
CA ILE A 14 14.99 8.02 -13.82
C ILE A 14 13.86 7.03 -14.13
N GLU A 15 13.74 6.62 -15.39
CA GLU A 15 12.67 5.71 -15.81
C GLU A 15 12.92 4.29 -15.29
N GLY A 16 11.84 3.53 -15.08
CA GLY A 16 11.93 2.18 -14.56
C GLY A 16 10.70 1.33 -14.82
N PHE A 17 10.89 0.02 -14.64
CA PHE A 17 9.82 -0.98 -14.63
C PHE A 17 9.61 -1.52 -13.22
N SER A 18 8.37 -1.86 -12.89
CA SER A 18 8.01 -2.48 -11.61
C SER A 18 7.60 -3.93 -11.88
N ILE A 19 8.31 -4.90 -11.29
CA ILE A 19 8.11 -6.33 -11.51
C ILE A 19 7.89 -7.07 -10.19
N PRO A 20 7.13 -8.18 -10.18
CA PRO A 20 6.94 -8.96 -8.96
C PRO A 20 8.23 -9.65 -8.50
N ALA A 21 8.47 -9.68 -7.20
CA ALA A 21 9.55 -10.42 -6.55
C ALA A 21 9.13 -10.87 -5.13
N ILE A 22 10.01 -11.63 -4.47
CA ILE A 22 9.82 -12.04 -3.08
C ILE A 22 11.07 -11.66 -2.27
N ILE A 23 10.86 -11.01 -1.13
CA ILE A 23 11.89 -10.83 -0.09
C ILE A 23 11.77 -11.96 0.92
N HIS A 24 12.90 -12.60 1.23
CA HIS A 24 12.99 -13.57 2.31
C HIS A 24 13.75 -12.96 3.48
N ASN A 25 12.99 -12.58 4.51
CA ASN A 25 13.50 -12.04 5.76
C ASN A 25 12.77 -12.69 6.93
N ILE A 26 13.23 -13.88 7.32
CA ILE A 26 12.54 -14.84 8.22
C ILE A 26 11.27 -15.42 7.59
N ASN A 27 10.38 -14.55 7.08
CA ASN A 27 9.20 -14.91 6.31
C ASN A 27 9.36 -14.47 4.85
N TYR A 28 8.44 -14.89 3.98
CA TYR A 28 8.42 -14.51 2.57
C TYR A 28 7.41 -13.39 2.33
N PHE A 29 7.89 -12.27 1.79
CA PHE A 29 7.09 -11.09 1.50
C PHE A 29 7.00 -10.89 0.00
N PHE A 30 5.79 -10.91 -0.54
CA PHE A 30 5.54 -10.44 -1.90
C PHE A 30 5.82 -8.94 -1.98
N VAL A 31 6.59 -8.54 -2.98
CA VAL A 31 6.93 -7.14 -3.23
C VAL A 31 6.92 -6.82 -4.71
N ASP A 32 6.74 -5.55 -5.04
CA ASP A 32 7.13 -5.03 -6.33
C ASP A 32 8.58 -4.54 -6.25
N LEU A 33 9.40 -4.99 -7.19
CA LEU A 33 10.80 -4.63 -7.37
C LEU A 33 10.89 -3.65 -8.55
N ASP A 34 11.41 -2.46 -8.29
CA ASP A 34 11.58 -1.44 -9.32
C ASP A 34 12.99 -1.53 -9.92
N VAL A 35 13.08 -1.63 -11.24
CA VAL A 35 14.32 -1.69 -12.03
C VAL A 35 14.44 -0.41 -12.84
N TYR A 36 15.53 0.32 -12.68
CA TYR A 36 15.72 1.63 -13.29
C TYR A 36 16.71 1.61 -14.47
N GLU A 37 16.57 2.57 -15.39
CA GLU A 37 17.40 2.71 -16.60
C GLU A 37 18.89 2.90 -16.29
N ASN A 38 19.23 3.44 -15.11
CA ASN A 38 20.60 3.61 -14.65
C ASN A 38 21.15 2.37 -13.93
N GLY A 39 20.46 1.23 -14.00
CA GLY A 39 20.88 -0.03 -13.41
C GLY A 39 20.72 -0.10 -11.88
N ARG A 40 19.95 0.80 -11.28
CA ARG A 40 19.55 0.66 -9.87
C ARG A 40 18.35 -0.24 -9.73
N VAL A 41 18.23 -0.85 -8.56
CA VAL A 41 17.10 -1.70 -8.19
C VAL A 41 16.59 -1.27 -6.81
N HIS A 42 15.28 -1.09 -6.69
CA HIS A 42 14.60 -0.86 -5.42
C HIS A 42 13.78 -2.10 -5.03
N CYS A 43 14.17 -2.75 -3.93
CA CYS A 43 13.48 -3.91 -3.37
C CYS A 43 13.71 -3.93 -1.84
N TRP A 44 13.03 -3.03 -1.13
CA TRP A 44 13.30 -2.58 0.25
C TRP A 44 14.62 -1.81 0.42
N ASN A 45 15.71 -2.26 -0.21
CA ASN A 45 16.94 -1.50 -0.36
C ASN A 45 16.98 -0.82 -1.74
N PHE A 46 17.61 0.35 -1.83
CA PHE A 46 17.83 1.04 -3.11
C PHE A 46 19.29 0.95 -3.55
N GLU A 47 19.60 -0.07 -4.33
CA GLU A 47 20.98 -0.52 -4.58
C GLU A 47 21.37 -0.40 -6.05
N ASP A 48 22.68 -0.59 -6.32
CA ASP A 48 23.15 -0.83 -7.68
C ASP A 48 22.97 -2.30 -8.08
N PHE A 49 23.13 -2.58 -9.37
CA PHE A 49 22.90 -3.93 -9.89
C PHE A 49 23.85 -4.99 -9.33
N GLU A 50 25.08 -4.64 -8.95
CA GLU A 50 26.04 -5.62 -8.42
C GLU A 50 25.72 -6.02 -6.98
N HIS A 51 25.22 -5.08 -6.16
CA HIS A 51 24.71 -5.38 -4.83
C HIS A 51 23.41 -6.19 -4.91
N PHE A 52 22.50 -5.81 -5.82
CA PHE A 52 21.29 -6.57 -6.08
C PHE A 52 21.59 -8.04 -6.48
N LYS A 53 22.60 -8.29 -7.32
CA LYS A 53 23.04 -9.67 -7.62
C LYS A 53 23.44 -10.43 -6.37
N LYS A 54 24.16 -9.80 -5.43
CA LYS A 54 24.53 -10.43 -4.16
C LYS A 54 23.29 -10.74 -3.32
N ASP A 55 22.29 -9.87 -3.33
CA ASP A 55 21.01 -10.08 -2.65
C ASP A 55 20.24 -11.30 -3.16
N VAL A 56 20.22 -11.48 -4.48
CA VAL A 56 19.66 -12.69 -5.10
C VAL A 56 20.50 -13.93 -4.74
N GLN A 57 21.83 -13.83 -4.76
CA GLN A 57 22.72 -14.95 -4.47
C GLN A 57 22.64 -15.41 -3.01
N ARG A 58 22.60 -14.47 -2.05
CA ARG A 58 22.49 -14.76 -0.62
C ARG A 58 21.08 -15.16 -0.18
N GLY A 59 20.09 -15.02 -1.06
CA GLY A 59 18.69 -15.40 -0.78
C GLY A 59 17.92 -14.35 0.01
N TRP A 60 18.31 -13.07 -0.07
CA TRP A 60 17.50 -11.95 0.40
C TRP A 60 16.34 -11.70 -0.56
N VAL A 61 16.64 -11.64 -1.86
CA VAL A 61 15.63 -11.67 -2.93
C VAL A 61 15.54 -13.12 -3.43
N VAL A 62 14.36 -13.72 -3.32
CA VAL A 62 14.11 -15.10 -3.72
C VAL A 62 13.04 -15.18 -4.82
N LEU A 63 13.07 -16.27 -5.58
CA LEU A 63 12.27 -16.45 -6.80
C LEU A 63 11.29 -17.62 -6.67
N ASN A 64 11.24 -18.23 -5.50
CA ASN A 64 10.33 -19.29 -5.13
C ASN A 64 10.11 -19.22 -3.62
N ILE A 65 8.99 -19.78 -3.20
CA ILE A 65 8.67 -20.03 -1.80
C ILE A 65 8.53 -21.55 -1.68
N PRO A 66 9.26 -22.21 -0.76
CA PRO A 66 9.12 -23.65 -0.57
C PRO A 66 7.74 -24.01 -0.05
N ASP A 67 7.24 -25.18 -0.42
CA ASP A 67 5.93 -25.67 0.06
C ASP A 67 5.84 -25.65 1.59
N ASN A 68 4.63 -25.37 2.08
CA ASN A 68 4.30 -25.22 3.50
C ASN A 68 4.95 -24.02 4.19
N ASN A 69 5.47 -23.05 3.42
CA ASN A 69 5.86 -21.75 3.94
C ASN A 69 4.79 -20.71 3.63
N ASP A 70 4.87 -19.60 4.36
CA ASP A 70 3.89 -18.53 4.29
C ASP A 70 4.35 -17.42 3.36
N ILE A 71 3.45 -16.97 2.49
CA ILE A 71 3.58 -15.73 1.75
C ILE A 71 2.79 -14.63 2.47
N SER A 72 3.42 -13.46 2.62
CA SER A 72 2.77 -12.23 3.10
C SER A 72 2.67 -11.24 1.96
N ILE A 73 1.45 -10.75 1.69
CA ILE A 73 1.19 -9.76 0.65
C ILE A 73 0.73 -8.49 1.35
N HIS A 74 1.56 -7.44 1.26
CA HIS A 74 1.31 -6.18 1.96
C HIS A 74 -0.08 -5.62 1.64
N GLY A 75 -0.81 -5.30 2.71
CA GLY A 75 -2.17 -4.79 2.67
C GLY A 75 -3.23 -5.80 2.23
N LEU A 76 -2.91 -7.06 1.90
CA LEU A 76 -3.89 -8.02 1.40
C LEU A 76 -4.09 -9.22 2.31
N GLY A 77 -3.02 -9.84 2.81
CA GLY A 77 -3.15 -11.01 3.70
C GLY A 77 -1.90 -11.88 3.79
N SER A 78 -2.06 -13.02 4.46
CA SER A 78 -1.01 -14.05 4.54
C SER A 78 -1.58 -15.47 4.45
N TRP A 79 -0.87 -16.31 3.68
CA TRP A 79 -1.28 -17.68 3.38
C TRP A 79 -0.09 -18.63 3.41
N THR A 80 -0.31 -19.85 3.91
CA THR A 80 0.57 -20.98 3.64
C THR A 80 0.28 -21.49 2.24
N ILE A 81 1.33 -21.72 1.45
CA ILE A 81 1.20 -22.16 0.05
C ILE A 81 1.77 -23.56 -0.17
N GLU A 82 1.39 -24.19 -1.28
CA GLU A 82 1.96 -25.44 -1.77
C GLU A 82 1.90 -25.52 -3.31
N ASN A 83 2.56 -26.51 -3.89
CA ASN A 83 2.58 -26.77 -5.35
C ASN A 83 3.09 -25.55 -6.15
N GLY A 84 4.10 -24.85 -5.63
CA GLY A 84 4.65 -23.68 -6.29
C GLY A 84 5.36 -24.00 -7.62
N SER A 85 4.97 -23.32 -8.69
CA SER A 85 5.61 -23.39 -10.01
C SER A 85 6.11 -22.00 -10.40
N TRP A 86 7.43 -21.85 -10.46
CA TRP A 86 8.08 -20.54 -10.52
C TRP A 86 8.88 -20.36 -11.82
N LEU A 87 8.79 -19.17 -12.42
CA LEU A 87 9.37 -18.89 -13.74
C LEU A 87 10.89 -18.77 -13.73
N PHE A 88 11.48 -18.44 -12.58
CA PHE A 88 12.89 -18.08 -12.49
C PHE A 88 13.67 -18.91 -11.49
N ASN A 89 14.96 -19.06 -11.79
CA ASN A 89 15.99 -19.35 -10.80
C ASN A 89 16.87 -18.10 -10.63
N LYS A 90 17.82 -18.15 -9.68
CA LYS A 90 18.72 -17.03 -9.39
C LYS A 90 19.40 -16.45 -10.63
N LYS A 91 19.91 -17.32 -11.53
CA LYS A 91 20.61 -16.89 -12.74
C LYS A 91 19.64 -16.26 -13.73
N THR A 92 18.53 -16.92 -14.05
CA THR A 92 17.58 -16.42 -15.06
C THR A 92 16.86 -15.15 -14.60
N PHE A 93 16.67 -14.94 -13.30
CA PHE A 93 16.15 -13.69 -12.78
C PHE A 93 17.13 -12.52 -12.89
N ILE A 94 18.41 -12.75 -12.56
CA ILE A 94 19.46 -11.74 -12.77
C ILE A 94 19.55 -11.37 -14.26
N ASP A 95 19.52 -12.36 -15.15
CA ASP A 95 19.53 -12.15 -16.60
C ASP A 95 18.29 -11.36 -17.06
N TYR A 96 17.12 -11.63 -16.47
CA TYR A 96 15.88 -10.90 -16.74
C TYR A 96 15.98 -9.43 -16.31
N VAL A 97 16.43 -9.14 -15.08
CA VAL A 97 16.62 -7.77 -14.61
C VAL A 97 17.64 -7.02 -15.47
N GLN A 98 18.73 -7.68 -15.88
CA GLN A 98 19.70 -7.10 -16.80
C GLN A 98 19.08 -6.76 -18.16
N ARG A 99 18.17 -7.61 -18.66
CA ARG A 99 17.44 -7.34 -19.90
C ARG A 99 16.52 -6.12 -19.76
N LEU A 100 15.82 -5.97 -18.64
CA LEU A 100 15.00 -4.79 -18.37
C LEU A 100 15.82 -3.50 -18.33
N ILE A 101 17.00 -3.52 -17.70
CA ILE A 101 17.93 -2.37 -17.72
C ILE A 101 18.34 -2.04 -19.15
N LYS A 102 18.67 -3.05 -19.98
CA LYS A 102 19.02 -2.84 -21.39
C LYS A 102 17.84 -2.34 -22.23
N GLU A 103 16.63 -2.74 -21.90
CA GLU A 103 15.42 -2.28 -22.59
C GLU A 103 15.19 -0.79 -22.34
N LEU A 104 15.37 -0.34 -21.10
CA LEU A 104 15.29 1.07 -20.72
C LEU A 104 16.50 1.89 -21.21
N ASN A 105 17.69 1.28 -21.23
CA ASN A 105 18.96 1.93 -21.56
C ASN A 105 19.82 1.01 -22.45
N PRO A 106 19.57 0.99 -23.78
CA PRO A 106 20.25 0.07 -24.70
C PRO A 106 21.77 0.24 -24.78
N SER A 107 22.28 1.46 -24.58
CA SER A 107 23.72 1.74 -24.61
C SER A 107 24.42 1.46 -23.27
N LEU A 108 23.66 1.22 -22.19
CA LEU A 108 24.17 1.09 -20.82
C LEU A 108 25.03 2.27 -20.39
N GLU A 109 24.64 3.47 -20.80
CA GLU A 109 25.30 4.71 -20.39
C GLU A 109 24.83 5.17 -19.01
N ASN A 110 25.70 5.87 -18.28
CA ASN A 110 25.36 6.44 -16.96
C ASN A 110 24.86 5.42 -15.92
N ILE A 111 25.31 4.16 -16.02
CA ILE A 111 24.99 3.13 -15.02
C ILE A 111 25.57 3.51 -13.67
N PHE A 112 24.70 3.52 -12.66
CA PHE A 112 25.04 3.86 -11.30
C PHE A 112 25.95 2.78 -10.70
N LYS A 113 27.01 3.23 -10.03
CA LYS A 113 27.88 2.38 -9.22
C LYS A 113 27.87 2.92 -7.82
N TYR A 114 27.44 2.11 -6.86
CA TYR A 114 27.38 2.51 -5.49
C TYR A 114 28.78 2.88 -4.99
N LYS A 115 28.83 4.02 -4.29
CA LYS A 115 30.00 4.46 -3.55
C LYS A 115 29.53 4.80 -2.15
N GLU A 116 30.11 4.14 -1.15
CA GLU A 116 29.79 4.40 0.24
C GLU A 116 29.96 5.89 0.55
N LYS A 117 28.88 6.50 1.04
CA LYS A 117 28.87 7.90 1.47
C LYS A 117 28.88 7.95 2.99
N LYS A 118 29.95 8.48 3.57
CA LYS A 118 30.06 8.71 5.01
C LYS A 118 29.96 10.20 5.33
N VAL A 119 29.07 10.57 6.25
CA VAL A 119 28.94 11.92 6.80
C VAL A 119 29.13 11.82 8.30
N ASN A 120 30.17 12.47 8.83
CA ASN A 120 30.54 12.43 10.25
C ASN A 120 30.68 10.99 10.81
N GLY A 121 31.23 10.07 10.01
CA GLY A 121 31.40 8.66 10.40
C GLY A 121 30.16 7.79 10.22
N ILE A 122 29.00 8.36 9.89
CA ILE A 122 27.75 7.64 9.64
C ILE A 122 27.63 7.33 8.15
N THR A 123 27.41 6.07 7.80
CA THR A 123 27.09 5.66 6.42
C THR A 123 25.68 6.13 6.08
N VAL A 124 25.56 6.93 5.03
CA VAL A 124 24.29 7.47 4.53
C VAL A 124 23.83 6.61 3.37
N GLY A 125 22.72 5.89 3.57
CA GLY A 125 22.00 5.19 2.51
C GLY A 125 21.17 6.14 1.66
N GLU A 126 20.80 5.70 0.46
CA GLU A 126 19.83 6.37 -0.39
C GLU A 126 18.53 5.56 -0.38
N ASN A 127 17.39 6.24 -0.51
CA ASN A 127 16.09 5.61 -0.72
C ASN A 127 15.53 6.13 -2.06
N GLY A 128 14.67 5.37 -2.72
CA GLY A 128 14.25 5.70 -4.08
C GLY A 128 13.11 4.85 -4.61
N GLY A 129 12.06 4.62 -3.81
CA GLY A 129 10.86 3.93 -4.30
C GLY A 129 10.26 4.59 -5.54
N GLY A 130 9.76 3.76 -6.47
CA GLY A 130 9.14 4.24 -7.70
C GLY A 130 7.83 4.97 -7.47
N ILE A 131 7.53 5.92 -8.37
CA ILE A 131 6.21 6.54 -8.48
C ILE A 131 5.54 5.88 -9.67
N ILE A 132 4.42 5.21 -9.42
CA ILE A 132 3.57 4.65 -10.48
C ILE A 132 3.01 5.82 -11.28
N TYR A 133 3.02 5.70 -12.60
CA TYR A 133 2.46 6.72 -13.47
C TYR A 133 1.81 6.10 -14.70
N LYS A 134 0.96 6.88 -15.35
CA LYS A 134 0.54 6.64 -16.73
C LYS A 134 0.80 7.87 -17.59
N GLU A 135 0.87 7.66 -18.89
CA GLU A 135 1.00 8.74 -19.86
C GLU A 135 -0.38 9.23 -20.31
N LYS A 136 -0.58 10.56 -20.38
CA LYS A 136 -1.71 11.11 -21.12
C LYS A 136 -1.53 10.83 -22.62
N LYS A 137 -2.63 10.59 -23.32
CA LYS A 137 -2.62 10.43 -24.79
C LYS A 137 -1.93 11.64 -25.42
N LYS A 138 -0.95 11.38 -26.29
CA LYS A 138 -0.23 12.43 -27.02
C LYS A 138 -1.23 13.25 -27.81
N THR A 139 -1.22 14.57 -27.61
CA THR A 139 -1.83 15.50 -28.56
C THR A 139 -0.83 15.71 -29.71
N PRO A 140 -1.28 16.12 -30.91
CA PRO A 140 -0.39 16.36 -32.05
C PRO A 140 0.77 17.34 -31.75
N ASN A 141 0.61 18.19 -30.73
CA ASN A 141 1.60 19.19 -30.31
C ASN A 141 2.46 18.75 -29.10
N SER A 142 2.33 17.52 -28.60
CA SER A 142 3.05 17.03 -27.42
C SER A 142 4.21 16.13 -27.81
N PHE A 143 5.44 16.65 -27.74
CA PHE A 143 6.66 15.86 -27.98
C PHE A 143 6.92 14.84 -26.86
N PHE A 144 6.53 15.17 -25.62
CA PHE A 144 6.56 14.28 -24.46
C PHE A 144 5.15 14.11 -23.91
N SER A 145 4.77 12.89 -23.54
CA SER A 145 3.49 12.66 -22.88
C SER A 145 3.55 13.20 -21.45
N GLU A 146 2.52 13.92 -21.02
CA GLU A 146 2.39 14.32 -19.62
C GLU A 146 2.17 13.07 -18.75
N LYS A 147 2.86 12.98 -17.62
CA LYS A 147 2.73 11.87 -16.68
C LYS A 147 1.68 12.20 -15.62
N VAL A 148 0.76 11.26 -15.40
CA VAL A 148 -0.19 11.31 -14.29
C VAL A 148 0.29 10.34 -13.23
N ASN A 149 0.71 10.88 -12.09
CA ASN A 149 1.15 10.08 -10.96
C ASN A 149 -0.03 9.28 -10.38
N GLY A 150 0.30 8.14 -9.79
CA GLY A 150 -0.64 7.25 -9.17
C GLY A 150 -0.09 6.55 -7.94
N GLN A 151 -0.97 5.80 -7.31
CA GLN A 151 -0.67 4.88 -6.22
C GLN A 151 -1.25 3.51 -6.57
N SER A 152 -1.05 2.51 -5.71
CA SER A 152 -1.59 1.17 -5.98
C SER A 152 -1.91 0.37 -4.74
N ILE A 153 -2.83 -0.58 -4.90
CA ILE A 153 -3.09 -1.62 -3.90
C ILE A 153 -3.07 -3.03 -4.54
N ASN A 154 -2.94 -4.06 -3.70
CA ASN A 154 -3.04 -5.46 -4.11
C ASN A 154 -4.49 -5.96 -3.96
N LEU A 155 -4.96 -6.73 -4.94
CA LEU A 155 -6.20 -7.51 -4.89
C LEU A 155 -6.03 -8.83 -5.66
N PHE A 156 -7.01 -9.72 -5.58
CA PHE A 156 -7.12 -10.86 -6.48
C PHE A 156 -8.20 -10.62 -7.53
N TYR A 157 -7.87 -10.95 -8.79
CA TYR A 157 -8.82 -10.98 -9.90
C TYR A 157 -9.15 -12.42 -10.23
N LYS A 158 -10.44 -12.77 -10.09
CA LYS A 158 -10.96 -14.10 -10.34
C LYS A 158 -11.31 -14.25 -11.82
N THR A 159 -10.76 -15.28 -12.43
CA THR A 159 -11.16 -15.77 -13.76
C THR A 159 -11.97 -17.06 -13.61
N THR A 160 -12.44 -17.62 -14.73
CA THR A 160 -13.20 -18.88 -14.72
C THR A 160 -12.42 -20.06 -14.13
N ALA A 161 -11.10 -20.07 -14.26
CA ALA A 161 -10.25 -21.17 -13.80
C ALA A 161 -9.47 -20.84 -12.53
N ASN A 162 -9.01 -19.60 -12.39
CA ASN A 162 -7.90 -19.26 -11.49
C ASN A 162 -8.03 -17.86 -10.87
N PHE A 163 -7.25 -17.61 -9.82
CA PHE A 163 -7.10 -16.28 -9.22
C PHE A 163 -5.78 -15.66 -9.65
N HIS A 164 -5.80 -14.37 -9.98
CA HIS A 164 -4.59 -13.61 -10.33
C HIS A 164 -4.31 -12.58 -9.24
N LEU A 165 -3.09 -12.56 -8.71
CA LEU A 165 -2.64 -11.46 -7.85
C LEU A 165 -2.39 -10.25 -8.75
N ILE A 166 -3.28 -9.27 -8.68
CA ILE A 166 -3.25 -8.08 -9.52
C ILE A 166 -2.87 -6.84 -8.71
N LYS A 167 -2.32 -5.85 -9.40
CA LYS A 167 -2.03 -4.54 -8.82
C LYS A 167 -3.00 -3.53 -9.39
N VAL A 168 -3.86 -2.98 -8.53
CA VAL A 168 -4.82 -1.93 -8.90
C VAL A 168 -4.07 -0.60 -8.84
N ASN A 169 -3.75 -0.03 -9.99
CA ASN A 169 -3.15 1.30 -10.09
C ASN A 169 -4.26 2.35 -10.11
N LEU A 170 -4.13 3.38 -9.29
CA LEU A 170 -5.07 4.50 -9.17
C LEU A 170 -4.36 5.77 -9.60
N PHE A 171 -5.00 6.56 -10.47
CA PHE A 171 -4.39 7.78 -11.02
C PHE A 171 -5.16 9.03 -10.60
N ALA A 172 -4.46 10.17 -10.56
CA ALA A 172 -5.04 11.45 -10.15
C ALA A 172 -6.20 11.94 -11.03
N ASP A 173 -6.34 11.43 -12.25
CA ASP A 173 -7.49 11.74 -13.11
C ASP A 173 -8.72 10.86 -12.84
N GLY A 174 -8.69 10.04 -11.78
CA GLY A 174 -9.79 9.19 -11.34
C GLY A 174 -9.90 7.84 -12.05
N THR A 175 -9.05 7.57 -13.04
CA THR A 175 -9.01 6.27 -13.70
C THR A 175 -8.27 5.23 -12.87
N LEU A 176 -8.63 3.96 -13.07
CA LEU A 176 -7.95 2.81 -12.49
C LEU A 176 -7.39 1.90 -13.59
N GLN A 177 -6.38 1.11 -13.25
CA GLN A 177 -5.87 0.06 -14.10
C GLN A 177 -5.55 -1.20 -13.30
N LEU A 178 -6.09 -2.34 -13.71
CA LEU A 178 -5.67 -3.65 -13.22
C LEU A 178 -4.42 -4.07 -13.99
N SER A 179 -3.29 -4.11 -13.31
CA SER A 179 -2.00 -4.53 -13.86
C SER A 179 -1.54 -5.86 -13.22
N ARG A 180 -0.37 -6.36 -13.64
CA ARG A 180 0.08 -7.75 -13.42
C ARG A 180 -0.87 -8.78 -14.05
N LEU A 181 -1.27 -8.46 -15.27
CA LEU A 181 -1.98 -9.31 -16.22
C LEU A 181 -1.22 -9.25 -17.54
N GLU A 182 -1.37 -10.25 -18.39
CA GLU A 182 -0.78 -10.23 -19.74
C GLU A 182 -1.23 -9.00 -20.52
N ASN A 183 -2.51 -8.66 -20.39
CA ASN A 183 -3.10 -7.43 -20.90
C ASN A 183 -3.72 -6.67 -19.72
N PRO A 184 -3.13 -5.52 -19.30
CA PRO A 184 -3.73 -4.67 -18.29
C PRO A 184 -5.12 -4.19 -18.70
N ILE A 185 -6.00 -3.97 -17.71
CA ILE A 185 -7.39 -3.56 -17.92
C ILE A 185 -7.58 -2.18 -17.32
N ASP A 186 -7.88 -1.18 -18.15
CA ASP A 186 -8.27 0.15 -17.69
C ASP A 186 -9.77 0.17 -17.35
N LEU A 187 -10.13 0.81 -16.23
CA LEU A 187 -11.49 0.83 -15.69
C LEU A 187 -11.85 2.21 -15.10
N SER A 188 -13.14 2.52 -15.09
CA SER A 188 -13.71 3.55 -14.21
C SER A 188 -13.91 3.03 -12.78
N ILE A 189 -14.23 3.92 -11.84
CA ILE A 189 -14.55 3.52 -10.46
C ILE A 189 -15.85 2.71 -10.39
N GLU A 190 -16.85 3.05 -11.22
CA GLU A 190 -18.12 2.32 -11.30
C GLU A 190 -17.92 0.90 -11.83
N GLU A 191 -17.08 0.73 -12.85
CA GLU A 191 -16.72 -0.59 -13.39
C GLU A 191 -15.95 -1.41 -12.35
N PHE A 192 -15.04 -0.78 -11.61
CA PHE A 192 -14.31 -1.41 -10.53
C PHE A 192 -15.24 -1.89 -9.40
N GLU A 193 -16.17 -1.04 -8.94
CA GLU A 193 -17.18 -1.40 -7.92
C GLU A 193 -18.07 -2.55 -8.41
N LYS A 194 -18.46 -2.54 -9.69
CA LYS A 194 -19.22 -3.63 -10.30
C LYS A 194 -18.47 -4.96 -10.23
N LEU A 195 -17.16 -4.97 -10.52
CA LEU A 195 -16.35 -6.19 -10.41
C LEU A 195 -16.27 -6.74 -8.98
N ILE A 196 -16.32 -5.88 -7.95
CA ILE A 196 -16.43 -6.32 -6.55
C ILE A 196 -17.80 -6.94 -6.29
N ILE A 197 -18.89 -6.28 -6.72
CA ILE A 197 -20.27 -6.76 -6.54
C ILE A 197 -20.46 -8.13 -7.23
N GLU A 198 -19.87 -8.30 -8.41
CA GLU A 198 -19.91 -9.55 -9.18
C GLU A 198 -18.94 -10.63 -8.67
N ASN A 199 -18.19 -10.36 -7.58
CA ASN A 199 -17.22 -11.26 -6.97
C ASN A 199 -16.08 -11.68 -7.93
N ASN A 200 -15.72 -10.77 -8.86
CA ASN A 200 -14.58 -10.91 -9.77
C ASN A 200 -13.32 -10.26 -9.19
N LEU A 201 -13.46 -9.24 -8.34
CA LEU A 201 -12.37 -8.68 -7.53
C LEU A 201 -12.57 -9.05 -6.06
N VAL A 202 -11.60 -9.74 -5.49
CA VAL A 202 -11.71 -10.35 -4.16
C VAL A 202 -10.44 -10.20 -3.35
N THR A 203 -10.57 -10.31 -2.02
CA THR A 203 -9.45 -10.43 -1.08
C THR A 203 -9.34 -11.82 -0.48
N GLU A 204 -10.43 -12.59 -0.49
CA GLU A 204 -10.49 -13.97 -0.02
C GLU A 204 -10.32 -14.96 -1.17
N ILE A 205 -9.53 -16.00 -0.92
CA ILE A 205 -9.33 -17.09 -1.87
C ILE A 205 -9.67 -18.41 -1.17
N PRO A 206 -10.51 -19.27 -1.76
CA PRO A 206 -10.80 -20.59 -1.20
C PRO A 206 -9.55 -21.46 -1.09
N ILE A 207 -9.43 -22.21 -0.01
CA ILE A 207 -8.37 -23.21 0.17
C ILE A 207 -8.39 -24.20 -0.99
N GLY A 208 -7.21 -24.56 -1.50
CA GLY A 208 -7.01 -25.42 -2.66
C GLY A 208 -7.02 -24.67 -4.00
N SER A 209 -7.39 -23.39 -4.03
CA SER A 209 -7.35 -22.61 -5.28
C SER A 209 -5.92 -22.25 -5.68
N THR A 210 -5.69 -22.15 -6.98
CA THR A 210 -4.41 -21.70 -7.56
C THR A 210 -4.42 -20.19 -7.79
N VAL A 211 -3.33 -19.55 -7.35
CA VAL A 211 -3.04 -18.13 -7.52
C VAL A 211 -1.90 -17.95 -8.51
N TYR A 212 -2.10 -17.05 -9.46
CA TYR A 212 -1.15 -16.70 -10.51
C TYR A 212 -0.60 -15.30 -10.25
N ILE A 213 0.72 -15.17 -10.29
CA ILE A 213 1.43 -13.90 -10.27
C ILE A 213 2.08 -13.71 -11.63
N TYR A 214 1.49 -12.87 -12.47
CA TYR A 214 2.02 -12.61 -13.82
C TYR A 214 3.46 -12.09 -13.73
N GLY A 215 4.38 -12.78 -14.40
CA GLY A 215 5.80 -12.45 -14.36
C GLY A 215 6.56 -13.00 -13.15
N LEU A 216 5.99 -13.93 -12.37
CA LEU A 216 6.71 -14.63 -11.29
C LEU A 216 6.43 -16.13 -11.22
N GLY A 217 5.17 -16.54 -11.25
CA GLY A 217 4.79 -17.96 -11.12
C GLY A 217 3.37 -18.17 -10.59
N GLU A 218 3.08 -19.38 -10.13
CA GLU A 218 1.82 -19.79 -9.56
C GLU A 218 2.02 -20.67 -8.31
N PHE A 219 1.00 -20.75 -7.46
CA PHE A 219 0.96 -21.63 -6.29
C PHE A 219 -0.48 -21.91 -5.86
N SER A 220 -0.69 -22.96 -5.07
CA SER A 220 -1.99 -23.27 -4.45
C SER A 220 -2.05 -22.82 -2.99
N ILE A 221 -3.23 -22.38 -2.55
CA ILE A 221 -3.47 -21.99 -1.16
C ILE A 221 -3.70 -23.23 -0.30
N LYS A 222 -2.87 -23.44 0.72
CA LYS A 222 -3.05 -24.53 1.70
C LYS A 222 -3.81 -24.07 2.94
N LYS A 223 -3.48 -22.87 3.44
CA LYS A 223 -4.06 -22.30 4.66
C LYS A 223 -4.09 -20.77 4.56
N MET A 224 -5.13 -20.15 5.09
CA MET A 224 -5.22 -18.70 5.27
C MET A 224 -5.02 -18.35 6.75
N PHE A 225 -4.24 -17.32 7.04
CA PHE A 225 -4.13 -16.76 8.40
C PHE A 225 -5.07 -15.59 8.59
N TYR A 226 -4.99 -14.62 7.67
CA TYR A 226 -5.85 -13.45 7.62
C TYR A 226 -5.87 -12.89 6.20
N ASN A 227 -6.90 -12.12 5.89
CA ASN A 227 -7.05 -11.35 4.67
C ASN A 227 -7.69 -10.00 4.97
N ALA A 228 -7.49 -9.03 4.08
CA ALA A 228 -8.14 -7.73 4.15
C ALA A 228 -9.63 -7.86 3.84
N ASN A 229 -10.45 -7.01 4.45
CA ASN A 229 -11.86 -6.89 4.07
C ASN A 229 -11.99 -6.15 2.73
N ILE A 230 -12.81 -6.66 1.81
CA ILE A 230 -12.98 -6.05 0.49
C ILE A 230 -13.66 -4.67 0.54
N GLN A 231 -14.55 -4.43 1.52
CA GLN A 231 -15.17 -3.12 1.72
C GLN A 231 -14.17 -2.11 2.28
N ASP A 232 -13.30 -2.52 3.20
CA ASP A 232 -12.17 -1.67 3.63
C ASP A 232 -11.26 -1.31 2.47
N LYS A 233 -11.00 -2.26 1.55
CA LYS A 233 -10.23 -1.98 0.33
C LYS A 233 -10.89 -0.95 -0.57
N LEU A 234 -12.22 -0.97 -0.67
CA LEU A 234 -12.94 0.04 -1.42
C LEU A 234 -12.83 1.43 -0.75
N LEU A 235 -12.88 1.50 0.58
CA LEU A 235 -12.65 2.74 1.32
C LEU A 235 -11.22 3.25 1.13
N GLU A 236 -10.20 2.38 1.22
CA GLU A 236 -8.80 2.73 0.93
C GLU A 236 -8.64 3.32 -0.47
N ILE A 237 -9.25 2.70 -1.48
CA ILE A 237 -9.22 3.17 -2.87
C ILE A 237 -9.82 4.57 -3.00
N LYS A 238 -10.98 4.80 -2.39
CA LYS A 238 -11.65 6.11 -2.42
C LYS A 238 -10.81 7.17 -1.73
N ASP A 239 -10.15 6.82 -0.62
CA ASP A 239 -9.26 7.72 0.10
C ASP A 239 -7.99 8.07 -0.71
N ILE A 240 -7.37 7.07 -1.34
CA ILE A 240 -6.22 7.27 -2.25
C ILE A 240 -6.61 8.21 -3.40
N GLN A 241 -7.81 8.04 -3.99
CA GLN A 241 -8.29 8.93 -5.05
C GLN A 241 -8.47 10.37 -4.56
N ARG A 242 -9.00 10.58 -3.34
CA ARG A 242 -9.09 11.92 -2.72
C ARG A 242 -7.71 12.54 -2.58
N GLN A 243 -6.76 11.79 -2.01
CA GLN A 243 -5.39 12.25 -1.82
C GLN A 243 -4.72 12.65 -3.14
N LEU A 244 -4.88 11.82 -4.19
CA LEU A 244 -4.33 12.10 -5.52
C LEU A 244 -4.94 13.34 -6.18
N LYS A 245 -6.19 13.69 -5.85
CA LYS A 245 -6.86 14.92 -6.28
C LYS A 245 -6.55 16.14 -5.41
N GLY A 246 -5.81 15.96 -4.30
CA GLY A 246 -5.56 17.01 -3.31
C GLY A 246 -6.80 17.36 -2.47
N GLU A 247 -7.77 16.45 -2.40
CA GLU A 247 -8.95 16.57 -1.54
C GLU A 247 -8.64 16.06 -0.12
N PRO A 248 -9.36 16.52 0.92
CA PRO A 248 -9.20 15.99 2.26
C PRO A 248 -9.47 14.49 2.32
N THR A 249 -8.60 13.78 3.04
CA THR A 249 -8.76 12.35 3.36
C THR A 249 -9.94 12.13 4.32
N THR A 250 -10.42 10.90 4.39
CA THR A 250 -11.47 10.46 5.32
C THR A 250 -11.07 10.70 6.78
N ILE A 251 -9.79 10.53 7.14
CA ILE A 251 -9.25 10.87 8.46
C ILE A 251 -9.40 12.38 8.73
N GLU A 252 -9.04 13.23 7.78
CA GLU A 252 -9.16 14.69 7.92
C GLU A 252 -10.61 15.12 8.02
N ILE A 253 -11.51 14.52 7.22
CA ILE A 253 -12.96 14.76 7.28
C ILE A 253 -13.51 14.32 8.64
N CYS A 254 -13.11 13.15 9.15
CA CYS A 254 -13.54 12.67 10.45
C CYS A 254 -13.04 13.58 11.59
N ARG A 255 -11.79 14.05 11.52
CA ARG A 255 -11.24 15.03 12.48
C ARG A 255 -12.01 16.35 12.46
N GLN A 256 -12.34 16.86 11.28
CA GLN A 256 -13.15 18.08 11.15
C GLN A 256 -14.57 17.88 11.72
N ALA A 257 -15.20 16.73 11.46
CA ALA A 257 -16.50 16.39 12.03
C ALA A 257 -16.43 16.26 13.57
N HIS A 258 -15.33 15.69 14.08
CA HIS A 258 -15.07 15.57 15.52
C HIS A 258 -14.95 16.95 16.16
N GLU A 259 -14.09 17.82 15.63
CA GLU A 259 -13.95 19.20 16.10
C GLU A 259 -15.28 19.98 16.06
N LYS A 260 -16.08 19.76 15.01
CA LYS A 260 -17.39 20.39 14.87
C LYS A 260 -18.36 19.93 15.96
N TYR A 261 -18.38 18.63 16.27
CA TYR A 261 -19.17 18.09 17.37
C TYR A 261 -18.71 18.66 18.72
N LEU A 262 -17.39 18.69 18.99
CA LEU A 262 -16.86 19.25 20.25
C LEU A 262 -17.24 20.72 20.45
N LYS A 263 -17.29 21.52 19.37
CA LYS A 263 -17.71 22.93 19.42
C LYS A 263 -19.22 23.12 19.57
N ASN A 264 -20.02 22.23 19.01
CA ASN A 264 -21.49 22.29 19.06
C ASN A 264 -22.08 20.86 19.12
N PRO A 265 -22.17 20.25 20.32
CA PRO A 265 -22.62 18.87 20.46
C PRO A 265 -24.12 18.77 20.18
N THR A 266 -24.52 18.42 18.96
CA THR A 266 -25.92 18.18 18.58
C THR A 266 -26.08 16.77 18.03
N LEU A 267 -27.31 16.24 18.02
CA LEU A 267 -27.61 14.94 17.41
C LEU A 267 -27.23 14.92 15.92
N GLU A 268 -27.42 16.05 15.23
CA GLU A 268 -26.99 16.20 13.83
C GLU A 268 -25.47 16.11 13.67
N ASN A 269 -24.70 16.82 14.50
CA ASN A 269 -23.24 16.78 14.42
C ASN A 269 -22.70 15.41 14.87
N LYS A 270 -23.37 14.73 15.81
CA LYS A 270 -23.06 13.34 16.20
C LYS A 270 -23.24 12.40 15.03
N GLU A 271 -24.35 12.52 14.29
CA GLU A 271 -24.60 11.71 13.10
C GLU A 271 -23.60 11.99 11.97
N GLN A 272 -23.25 13.27 11.75
CA GLN A 272 -22.20 13.63 10.79
C GLN A 272 -20.84 13.04 11.17
N LEU A 273 -20.49 13.04 12.45
CA LEU A 273 -19.28 12.38 12.95
C LEU A 273 -19.35 10.87 12.75
N ARG A 274 -20.49 10.22 13.05
CA ARG A 274 -20.68 8.78 12.83
C ARG A 274 -20.48 8.40 11.36
N VAL A 275 -21.12 9.12 10.45
CA VAL A 275 -20.98 8.89 9.00
C VAL A 275 -19.53 9.13 8.54
N ALA A 276 -18.87 10.17 9.03
CA ALA A 276 -17.47 10.43 8.69
C ALA A 276 -16.53 9.32 9.19
N TYR A 277 -16.74 8.86 10.44
CA TYR A 277 -15.97 7.80 11.07
C TYR A 277 -16.14 6.45 10.38
N GLU A 278 -17.36 6.09 9.98
CA GLU A 278 -17.64 4.83 9.28
C GLU A 278 -17.08 4.78 7.85
N ASN A 279 -16.78 5.93 7.26
CA ASN A 279 -16.10 6.02 5.96
C ASN A 279 -14.56 5.91 6.06
N VAL A 280 -13.98 5.93 7.26
CA VAL A 280 -12.55 5.69 7.46
C VAL A 280 -12.28 4.18 7.36
N PRO A 281 -11.29 3.72 6.58
CA PRO A 281 -10.91 2.31 6.55
C PRO A 281 -10.59 1.79 7.96
N ASP A 282 -11.01 0.57 8.32
CA ASP A 282 -10.94 0.10 9.72
C ASP A 282 -9.55 0.21 10.35
N HIS A 283 -8.51 -0.20 9.64
CA HIS A 283 -7.11 -0.14 10.11
C HIS A 283 -6.57 1.29 10.24
N GLN A 284 -7.28 2.30 9.72
CA GLN A 284 -6.93 3.71 9.83
C GLN A 284 -7.73 4.45 10.90
N LYS A 285 -8.84 3.88 11.40
CA LYS A 285 -9.68 4.51 12.43
C LYS A 285 -8.88 4.95 13.64
N ILE A 286 -7.89 4.17 14.07
CA ILE A 286 -7.01 4.50 15.20
C ILE A 286 -6.28 5.84 15.07
N TYR A 287 -6.15 6.39 13.86
CA TYR A 287 -5.47 7.66 13.61
C TYR A 287 -6.42 8.87 13.65
N VAL A 288 -7.72 8.70 13.90
CA VAL A 288 -8.65 9.85 13.89
C VAL A 288 -8.48 10.78 15.10
N GLY A 289 -8.13 10.27 16.28
CA GLY A 289 -7.79 11.09 17.45
C GLY A 289 -6.29 11.22 17.69
N ASP A 290 -5.89 11.41 18.94
CA ASP A 290 -4.49 11.61 19.33
C ASP A 290 -3.73 10.28 19.57
N MET A 291 -2.42 10.37 19.81
CA MET A 291 -1.59 9.16 19.98
C MET A 291 -1.92 8.36 21.26
N ASP A 292 -2.51 8.99 22.27
CA ASP A 292 -2.74 8.38 23.58
C ASP A 292 -4.11 7.67 23.62
N THR A 293 -5.12 8.34 23.09
CA THR A 293 -6.53 7.92 23.11
C THR A 293 -6.98 7.25 21.81
N LYS A 294 -6.25 7.44 20.71
CA LYS A 294 -6.57 6.89 19.38
C LYS A 294 -7.97 7.31 18.94
N ASP A 295 -8.86 6.37 18.63
CA ASP A 295 -10.24 6.60 18.21
C ASP A 295 -11.27 6.52 19.34
N ILE A 296 -10.83 6.28 20.58
CA ILE A 296 -11.74 5.96 21.69
C ILE A 296 -12.72 7.09 21.98
N GLU A 297 -12.27 8.35 21.93
CA GLU A 297 -13.10 9.52 22.19
C GLU A 297 -14.22 9.61 21.15
N VAL A 298 -13.87 9.43 19.87
CA VAL A 298 -14.82 9.42 18.76
C VAL A 298 -15.82 8.28 18.93
N ARG A 299 -15.37 7.07 19.27
CA ARG A 299 -16.23 5.92 19.54
C ARG A 299 -17.20 6.16 20.71
N MET A 300 -16.71 6.75 21.80
CA MET A 300 -17.55 7.09 22.96
C MET A 300 -18.65 8.08 22.60
N ILE A 301 -18.36 9.06 21.74
CA ILE A 301 -19.36 10.03 21.24
C ILE A 301 -20.45 9.33 20.42
N ILE A 302 -20.05 8.48 19.46
CA ILE A 302 -20.98 7.89 18.47
C ILE A 302 -21.73 6.67 18.99
N TYR A 303 -21.06 5.77 19.74
CA TYR A 303 -21.61 4.49 20.19
C TYR A 303 -21.89 4.42 21.70
N GLY A 304 -21.36 5.36 22.49
CA GLY A 304 -21.64 5.51 23.92
C GLY A 304 -20.42 5.32 24.82
N GLU A 305 -20.52 5.84 26.05
CA GLU A 305 -19.39 5.91 27.01
C GLU A 305 -18.76 4.54 27.34
N GLN A 306 -19.53 3.45 27.23
CA GLN A 306 -19.04 2.09 27.46
C GLN A 306 -17.89 1.68 26.55
N GLU A 307 -17.71 2.36 25.40
CA GLU A 307 -16.62 2.09 24.47
C GLU A 307 -15.24 2.22 25.11
N ILE A 308 -15.09 3.02 26.17
CA ILE A 308 -13.83 3.15 26.93
C ILE A 308 -13.26 1.80 27.39
N GLN A 309 -14.14 0.80 27.60
CA GLN A 309 -13.74 -0.54 28.04
C GLN A 309 -12.95 -1.31 26.98
N ASN A 310 -13.01 -0.88 25.72
CA ASN A 310 -12.27 -1.46 24.60
C ASN A 310 -10.88 -0.82 24.41
N TRP A 311 -10.53 0.21 25.20
CA TRP A 311 -9.22 0.87 25.13
C TRP A 311 -8.14 0.06 25.85
N SER A 312 -6.97 -0.07 25.21
CA SER A 312 -5.87 -0.88 25.75
C SER A 312 -5.41 -0.44 27.14
N HIS A 313 -5.39 0.86 27.46
CA HIS A 313 -5.02 1.33 28.79
C HIS A 313 -6.08 0.97 29.85
N TYR A 314 -7.36 1.01 29.49
CA TYR A 314 -8.44 0.58 30.39
C TYR A 314 -8.36 -0.91 30.71
N ILE A 315 -8.11 -1.74 29.68
CA ILE A 315 -7.97 -3.20 29.83
C ILE A 315 -6.77 -3.52 30.75
N LEU A 316 -5.60 -2.93 30.48
CA LEU A 316 -4.40 -3.15 31.27
C LEU A 316 -4.56 -2.70 32.73
N ALA A 317 -5.10 -1.50 32.96
CA ALA A 317 -5.35 -1.00 34.32
C ALA A 317 -6.30 -1.94 35.09
N LYS A 318 -7.35 -2.43 34.43
CA LYS A 318 -8.29 -3.39 35.02
C LYS A 318 -7.63 -4.72 35.38
N GLU A 319 -6.78 -5.27 34.50
CA GLU A 319 -6.04 -6.51 34.74
C GLU A 319 -5.02 -6.36 35.88
N MET A 320 -4.41 -5.18 36.01
CA MET A 320 -3.44 -4.88 37.05
C MET A 320 -4.08 -4.45 38.38
N GLY A 321 -5.40 -4.24 38.42
CA GLY A 321 -6.12 -3.75 39.60
C GLY A 321 -5.79 -2.29 39.94
N GLU A 322 -5.36 -1.52 38.93
CA GLU A 322 -5.04 -0.10 39.05
C GLU A 322 -6.29 0.79 38.89
N GLU A 323 -6.12 2.09 39.13
CA GLU A 323 -7.17 3.08 38.90
C GLU A 323 -7.51 3.14 37.41
N LEU A 324 -8.81 3.01 37.10
CA LEU A 324 -9.28 2.95 35.72
C LEU A 324 -9.22 4.35 35.09
N PRO A 325 -8.62 4.48 33.90
CA PRO A 325 -8.54 5.78 33.25
C PRO A 325 -9.94 6.23 32.80
N THR A 326 -10.19 7.53 32.89
CA THR A 326 -11.48 8.14 32.53
C THR A 326 -11.31 9.12 31.39
N ILE A 327 -12.25 9.11 30.46
CA ILE A 327 -12.37 10.10 29.38
C ILE A 327 -13.78 10.68 29.46
N THR A 328 -13.90 12.00 29.43
CA THR A 328 -15.20 12.69 29.43
C THR A 328 -15.47 13.24 28.04
N VAL A 329 -16.59 12.83 27.45
CA VAL A 329 -17.04 13.33 26.14
C VAL A 329 -18.32 14.15 26.28
N PRO A 330 -18.51 15.24 25.51
CA PRO A 330 -19.72 16.03 25.59
C PRO A 330 -20.93 15.25 25.05
N LYS A 331 -22.09 15.42 25.69
CA LYS A 331 -23.38 14.86 25.25
C LYS A 331 -24.12 15.84 24.34
N PRO A 332 -24.96 15.36 23.41
CA PRO A 332 -25.74 16.25 22.56
C PRO A 332 -26.68 17.13 23.41
N ILE A 333 -26.64 18.45 23.18
CA ILE A 333 -27.42 19.45 23.92
C ILE A 333 -28.93 19.38 23.61
N ASP A 334 -29.27 18.75 22.48
CA ASP A 334 -30.62 18.54 21.95
C ASP A 334 -31.14 17.11 22.20
N GLU A 335 -30.39 16.28 22.92
CA GLU A 335 -30.86 14.98 23.39
C GLU A 335 -31.88 15.22 24.52
N LYS A 336 -33.17 15.03 24.20
CA LYS A 336 -34.22 15.09 25.22
C LYS A 336 -33.92 14.00 26.26
N ASN A 337 -33.75 14.42 27.51
CA ASN A 337 -33.84 13.51 28.65
C ASN A 337 -35.24 12.87 28.62
N ASN A 338 -35.36 11.70 28.00
CA ASN A 338 -36.48 10.81 28.26
C ASN A 338 -36.23 10.21 29.66
N SER A 339 -36.58 10.99 30.68
CA SER A 339 -36.81 10.52 32.04
C SER A 339 -38.12 9.75 32.13
#